data_AF-A0A3M1EVK8-F1
#
_entry.id   AF-A0A3M1EVK8-F1
#
_cell.length_a   1.000
_cell.length_b   1.000
_cell.length_c   1.000
_cell.angle_alpha   90.00
_cell.angle_beta   90.00
_cell.angle_gamma   90.00
#
_symmetry.space_group_name_H-M   'P 1'
#
loop_
_entity.id
_entity.type
_entity.pdbx_description
1 polymer ?
#
loop_
_entity_poly.entity_id
_entity_poly.type
_entity_poly.pdbx_seq_one_letter_code
_entity_poly.pdbx_strand_id
1 'polypeptide(L)'
;VRVRFNGNVVGEGRWQDFQHFTLEAPLSPDLLIDGFNRVEVELPGEIEAPIDVVYLDAIDVTYTRRIEAFEDELRFTPEADGRLRFEIGGFTSSEVRVFDLSSSSEVSEIVPVEIATEPDGFRATFVGGGRGDYYAVGAGKIRTPEKITIRRIENLRRPNLGADYLVIAPRDFLEAARPLLTHRRRQGLRVKGVAVEDLYDLFSEGQFDPGAIRAFLQYAYENWRSPAPEYVLLLGDATLDYRDNYGTGKETRVPAHLTFSDLSGLIPDDNWYVSVDGDDFLPDMKVGRISGGDAETIATVVRKIIRYESEGAPTRAHALFAADNNEPVFEEDSEVLIGMLPPSYEVSRVYLSDYSDIDAATDDVLSAIDAGAFLTIYTGHGNITR
;
A
#
# COMPACT_ATOMS: atom_id res chain seq x y z
N VAL A 1 -11.21 10.80 24.85
CA VAL A 1 -10.50 9.53 25.14
C VAL A 1 -9.92 9.51 26.54
N ARG A 2 -10.01 8.38 27.23
CA ARG A 2 -9.39 8.14 28.54
C ARG A 2 -8.46 6.94 28.43
N VAL A 3 -7.24 7.04 28.96
CA VAL A 3 -6.27 5.95 28.98
C VAL A 3 -6.12 5.41 30.39
N ARG A 4 -6.18 4.09 30.54
CA ARG A 4 -5.87 3.37 31.78
C ARG A 4 -4.64 2.49 31.63
N PHE A 5 -3.87 2.40 32.71
CA PHE A 5 -2.78 1.45 32.86
C PHE A 5 -3.05 0.57 34.08
N ASN A 6 -3.11 -0.75 33.87
CA ASN A 6 -3.47 -1.74 34.90
C ASN A 6 -4.71 -1.32 35.71
N GLY A 7 -5.76 -0.87 35.01
CA GLY A 7 -7.03 -0.44 35.61
C GLY A 7 -7.02 0.97 36.24
N ASN A 8 -5.88 1.66 36.30
CA ASN A 8 -5.78 3.02 36.85
C ASN A 8 -5.80 4.06 35.74
N VAL A 9 -6.58 5.13 35.88
CA VAL A 9 -6.59 6.22 34.89
C VAL A 9 -5.26 6.94 34.94
N VAL A 10 -4.55 6.96 33.80
CA VAL A 10 -3.25 7.63 33.66
C VAL A 10 -3.34 8.93 32.87
N GLY A 11 -4.34 9.07 31.99
CA GLY A 11 -4.54 10.31 31.25
C GLY A 11 -5.91 10.41 30.58
N GLU A 12 -6.29 11.62 30.25
CA GLU A 12 -7.48 11.93 29.45
C GLU A 12 -7.13 12.97 28.39
N GLY A 13 -7.63 12.78 27.17
CA GLY A 13 -7.46 13.68 26.05
C GLY A 13 -8.80 13.95 25.37
N ARG A 14 -8.98 15.17 24.86
CA ARG A 14 -10.13 15.58 24.06
C ARG A 14 -9.65 16.32 22.84
N TRP A 15 -10.17 15.96 21.68
CA TRP A 15 -9.92 16.60 20.40
C TRP A 15 -11.16 16.42 19.52
N GLN A 16 -11.19 17.15 18.41
CA GLN A 16 -12.26 17.11 17.42
C GLN A 16 -11.64 16.86 16.04
N ASP A 17 -12.48 16.43 15.10
CA ASP A 17 -12.12 16.14 13.72
C ASP A 17 -11.05 15.04 13.55
N PHE A 18 -10.65 14.79 12.30
CA PHE A 18 -9.59 13.83 11.96
C PHE A 18 -8.20 14.42 12.18
N GLN A 19 -7.90 14.80 13.43
CA GLN A 19 -6.59 15.33 13.80
C GLN A 19 -5.74 14.29 14.53
N HIS A 20 -4.43 14.31 14.25
CA HIS A 20 -3.46 13.57 15.06
C HIS A 20 -3.40 14.18 16.46
N PHE A 21 -3.52 13.34 17.49
CA PHE A 21 -3.51 13.77 18.88
C PHE A 21 -2.59 12.87 19.71
N THR A 22 -1.62 13.48 20.40
CA THR A 22 -0.71 12.78 21.30
C THR A 22 -1.10 13.07 22.76
N LEU A 23 -1.36 12.01 23.53
CA LEU A 23 -1.59 12.09 24.97
C LEU A 23 -0.32 11.67 25.72
N GLU A 24 0.39 12.63 26.32
CA GLU A 24 1.51 12.36 27.20
C GLU A 24 1.08 12.44 28.67
N ALA A 25 1.38 11.41 29.44
CA ALA A 25 1.10 11.38 30.88
C ALA A 25 2.20 10.64 31.65
N PRO A 26 2.57 11.11 32.85
CA PRO A 26 3.54 10.39 33.68
C PRO A 26 2.95 9.06 34.15
N LEU A 27 3.73 8.00 34.03
CA LEU A 27 3.37 6.67 34.56
C LEU A 27 4.07 6.46 35.91
N SER A 28 3.28 6.23 36.97
CA SER A 28 3.85 5.87 38.28
C SER A 28 4.49 4.48 38.21
N PRO A 29 5.74 4.30 38.68
CA PRO A 29 6.38 2.98 38.72
C PRO A 29 5.60 1.94 39.53
N ASP A 30 4.81 2.35 40.53
CA ASP A 30 3.99 1.46 41.36
C ASP A 30 2.83 0.81 40.58
N LEU A 31 2.51 1.32 39.39
CA LEU A 31 1.51 0.73 38.51
C LEU A 31 2.08 -0.40 37.65
N LEU A 32 3.41 -0.49 37.51
CA LEU A 32 4.06 -1.56 36.75
C LEU A 32 4.07 -2.84 37.57
N ILE A 33 3.71 -3.95 36.92
CA ILE A 33 3.81 -5.28 37.50
C ILE A 33 4.75 -6.15 36.65
N ASP A 34 5.40 -7.12 37.30
CA ASP A 34 6.19 -8.12 36.58
C ASP A 34 5.27 -8.93 35.66
N GLY A 35 5.69 -9.06 34.40
CA GLY A 35 4.93 -9.76 33.36
C GLY A 35 3.95 -8.86 32.61
N PHE A 36 2.71 -9.34 32.45
CA PHE A 36 1.73 -8.71 31.57
C PHE A 36 1.16 -7.43 32.18
N ASN A 37 1.35 -6.30 31.49
CA ASN A 37 0.73 -5.02 31.82
C ASN A 37 -0.36 -4.70 30.78
N ARG A 38 -1.49 -4.15 31.24
CA ARG A 38 -2.65 -3.83 30.40
C ARG A 38 -2.78 -2.32 30.20
N VAL A 39 -2.82 -1.88 28.95
CA VAL A 39 -3.21 -0.51 28.57
C VAL A 39 -4.61 -0.56 27.97
N GLU A 40 -5.50 0.32 28.43
CA GLU A 40 -6.87 0.40 27.93
C GLU A 40 -7.17 1.81 27.44
N VAL A 41 -7.77 1.91 26.25
CA VAL A 41 -8.22 3.16 25.64
C VAL A 41 -9.75 3.16 25.66
N GLU A 42 -10.32 4.03 26.48
CA GLU A 42 -11.76 4.20 26.67
C GLU A 42 -12.27 5.41 25.88
N LEU A 43 -13.40 5.22 25.20
CA LEU A 43 -14.20 6.29 24.58
C LEU A 43 -15.42 6.56 25.47
N PRO A 44 -15.34 7.53 26.39
CA PRO A 44 -16.43 7.77 27.34
C PRO A 44 -17.70 8.34 26.70
N GLY A 45 -17.67 8.75 25.41
CA GLY A 45 -18.78 9.41 24.73
C GLY A 45 -18.90 10.89 25.09
N GLU A 46 -19.29 11.72 24.13
CA GLU A 46 -19.96 13.00 24.40
C GLU A 46 -21.47 12.86 24.16
N ILE A 47 -22.29 13.54 24.97
CA ILE A 47 -23.76 13.39 24.95
C ILE A 47 -24.38 13.80 23.60
N GLU A 48 -23.68 14.62 22.82
CA GLU A 48 -24.17 15.23 21.58
C GLU A 48 -23.72 14.52 20.29
N ALA A 49 -22.78 13.57 20.36
CA ALA A 49 -22.31 12.81 19.21
C ALA A 49 -22.84 11.36 19.26
N PRO A 50 -23.49 10.86 18.20
CA PRO A 50 -24.03 9.50 18.20
C PRO A 50 -22.94 8.41 18.12
N ILE A 51 -21.73 8.74 17.66
CA ILE A 51 -20.60 7.81 17.49
C ILE A 51 -19.29 8.57 17.72
N ASP A 52 -18.41 8.01 18.56
CA ASP A 52 -17.00 8.39 18.65
C ASP A 52 -16.15 7.35 17.92
N VAL A 53 -15.34 7.77 16.94
CA VAL A 53 -14.36 6.90 16.25
C VAL A 53 -12.97 7.43 16.52
N VAL A 54 -12.06 6.57 16.98
CA VAL A 54 -10.63 6.88 17.10
C VAL A 54 -9.81 5.80 16.42
N TYR A 55 -8.74 6.22 15.77
CA TYR A 55 -7.73 5.31 15.20
C TYR A 55 -6.50 5.37 16.10
N LEU A 56 -6.09 4.22 16.64
CA LEU A 56 -4.89 4.12 17.45
C LEU A 56 -3.67 4.01 16.52
N ASP A 57 -2.77 4.98 16.62
CA ASP A 57 -1.49 4.96 15.91
C ASP A 57 -0.43 4.17 16.71
N ALA A 58 -0.06 4.67 17.90
CA ALA A 58 0.94 4.05 18.76
C ALA A 58 0.64 4.21 20.25
N ILE A 59 1.27 3.36 21.07
CA ILE A 59 1.34 3.48 22.53
C ILE A 59 2.80 3.27 22.94
N ASP A 60 3.41 4.33 23.46
CA ASP A 60 4.77 4.28 24.01
C ASP A 60 4.75 4.30 25.53
N VAL A 61 5.48 3.37 26.15
CA VAL A 61 5.62 3.28 27.61
C VAL A 61 7.09 3.32 27.97
N THR A 62 7.52 4.43 28.57
CA THR A 62 8.90 4.60 29.07
C THR A 62 8.95 4.31 30.56
N TYR A 63 9.86 3.43 30.99
CA TYR A 63 10.02 3.05 32.39
C TYR A 63 11.45 2.61 32.69
N THR A 64 11.88 2.77 33.94
CA THR A 64 13.15 2.23 34.41
C THR A 64 13.02 0.72 34.64
N ARG A 65 13.96 -0.05 34.09
CA ARG A 65 14.03 -1.50 34.29
C ARG A 65 15.42 -1.97 34.68
N ARG A 66 15.51 -3.21 35.19
CA ARG A 66 16.79 -3.88 35.35
C ARG A 66 17.43 -4.17 33.99
N ILE A 67 18.75 -4.12 33.94
CA ILE A 67 19.53 -4.47 32.74
C ILE A 67 19.64 -6.00 32.68
N GLU A 68 18.55 -6.63 32.26
CA GLU A 68 18.40 -8.09 32.21
C GLU A 68 17.69 -8.49 30.92
N ALA A 69 18.33 -9.34 30.13
CA ALA A 69 17.78 -9.82 28.87
C ALA A 69 16.52 -10.65 29.14
N PHE A 70 15.51 -10.45 28.30
CA PHE A 70 14.30 -11.25 28.29
C PHE A 70 14.23 -11.97 26.95
N GLU A 71 14.05 -13.29 26.98
CA GLU A 71 14.19 -14.15 25.80
C GLU A 71 15.48 -13.88 25.01
N ASP A 72 16.64 -13.86 25.65
CA ASP A 72 17.94 -13.64 24.99
C ASP A 72 18.12 -12.29 24.27
N GLU A 73 17.29 -11.28 24.56
CA GLU A 73 17.47 -9.95 24.00
C GLU A 73 17.21 -8.81 24.98
N LEU A 74 17.91 -7.69 24.77
CA LEU A 74 17.74 -6.45 25.50
C LEU A 74 18.06 -5.26 24.59
N ARG A 75 17.06 -4.41 24.30
CA ARG A 75 17.31 -3.02 23.86
C ARG A 75 17.17 -2.06 25.03
N PHE A 76 18.09 -1.12 25.19
CA PHE A 76 18.02 -0.13 26.27
C PHE A 76 18.81 1.13 25.94
N THR A 77 18.34 2.25 26.50
CA THR A 77 18.96 3.57 26.41
C THR A 77 19.36 4.02 27.82
N PRO A 78 20.64 3.96 28.21
CA PRO A 78 21.06 4.48 29.50
C PRO A 78 20.87 6.00 29.60
N GLU A 79 20.65 6.48 30.82
CA GLU A 79 20.53 7.90 31.14
C GLU A 79 21.59 8.28 32.17
N ALA A 80 22.84 8.38 31.70
CA ALA A 80 23.98 8.73 32.54
C ALA A 80 25.06 9.43 31.72
N ASP A 81 25.97 10.13 32.38
CA ASP A 81 27.07 10.81 31.70
C ASP A 81 28.34 9.96 31.68
N GLY A 82 29.16 10.15 30.64
CA GLY A 82 30.46 9.50 30.50
C GLY A 82 30.42 8.09 29.91
N ARG A 83 31.50 7.33 30.10
CA ARG A 83 31.61 5.93 29.68
C ARG A 83 31.28 5.02 30.85
N LEU A 84 30.45 4.02 30.62
CA LEU A 84 29.97 3.08 31.62
C LEU A 84 30.30 1.64 31.24
N ARG A 85 30.51 0.81 32.27
CA ARG A 85 30.53 -0.65 32.14
C ARG A 85 29.10 -1.14 32.36
N PHE A 86 28.54 -1.80 31.35
CA PHE A 86 27.20 -2.39 31.40
C PHE A 86 27.32 -3.89 31.62
N GLU A 87 26.58 -4.41 32.58
CA GLU A 87 26.47 -5.84 32.87
C GLU A 87 25.04 -6.28 32.62
N ILE A 88 24.86 -7.19 31.65
CA ILE A 88 23.56 -7.67 31.22
C ILE A 88 23.46 -9.16 31.56
N GLY A 89 22.61 -9.51 32.51
CA GLY A 89 22.26 -10.91 32.83
C GLY A 89 21.11 -11.44 31.97
N GLY A 90 20.68 -12.67 32.22
CA GLY A 90 19.46 -13.24 31.61
C GLY A 90 19.63 -13.93 30.25
N PHE A 91 20.88 -14.10 29.77
CA PHE A 91 21.12 -14.86 28.54
C PHE A 91 21.17 -16.37 28.80
N THR A 92 20.62 -17.16 27.90
CA THR A 92 20.64 -18.63 27.91
C THR A 92 21.84 -19.21 27.14
N SER A 93 22.54 -18.38 26.36
CA SER A 93 23.72 -18.74 25.57
C SER A 93 24.92 -17.83 25.87
N SER A 94 26.13 -18.38 25.77
CA SER A 94 27.38 -17.61 25.86
C SER A 94 27.69 -16.78 24.61
N GLU A 95 26.98 -17.02 23.51
CA GLU A 95 27.19 -16.29 22.25
C GLU A 95 26.34 -15.03 22.23
N VAL A 96 26.82 -13.96 22.88
CA VAL A 96 26.12 -12.67 22.94
C VAL A 96 26.84 -11.65 22.07
N ARG A 97 26.08 -10.93 21.24
CA ARG A 97 26.55 -9.79 20.46
C ARG A 97 25.87 -8.52 20.96
N VAL A 98 26.60 -7.41 20.93
CA VAL A 98 26.08 -6.10 21.35
C VAL A 98 26.29 -5.12 20.22
N PHE A 99 25.24 -4.39 19.87
CA PHE A 99 25.26 -3.36 18.83
C PHE A 99 24.98 -2.00 19.45
N ASP A 100 25.72 -0.98 18.98
CA ASP A 100 25.41 0.42 19.20
C ASP A 100 24.51 0.90 18.06
N LEU A 101 23.28 1.27 18.43
CA LEU A 101 22.21 1.77 17.55
C LEU A 101 22.03 3.29 17.68
N SER A 102 22.91 3.99 18.39
CA SER A 102 22.78 5.43 18.66
C SER A 102 22.77 6.29 17.38
N SER A 103 23.27 5.74 16.27
CA SER A 103 23.21 6.35 14.94
C SER A 103 22.68 5.32 13.94
N SER A 104 21.55 5.62 13.30
CA SER A 104 20.94 4.72 12.32
C SER A 104 21.79 4.51 11.07
N SER A 105 22.66 5.47 10.72
CA SER A 105 23.60 5.34 9.59
C SER A 105 24.95 4.72 9.97
N GLU A 106 25.23 4.56 11.27
CA GLU A 106 26.52 4.08 11.78
C GLU A 106 26.34 2.98 12.84
N VAL A 107 25.39 2.07 12.60
CA VAL A 107 25.23 0.88 13.45
C VAL A 107 26.54 0.10 13.49
N SER A 108 27.04 -0.14 14.70
CA SER A 108 28.32 -0.81 14.90
C SER A 108 28.24 -1.90 15.97
N GLU A 109 29.03 -2.96 15.81
CA GLU A 109 29.15 -4.00 16.82
C GLU A 109 30.19 -3.62 17.86
N ILE A 110 29.83 -3.74 19.14
CA ILE A 110 30.72 -3.48 20.26
C ILE A 110 31.54 -4.74 20.54
N VAL A 111 32.86 -4.62 20.42
CA VAL A 111 33.82 -5.66 20.75
C VAL A 111 34.98 -5.09 21.59
N PRO A 112 35.48 -5.83 22.60
CA PRO A 112 35.02 -7.16 23.04
C PRO A 112 33.77 -7.09 23.94
N VAL A 113 33.03 -8.20 23.99
CA VAL A 113 32.02 -8.48 25.02
C VAL A 113 32.56 -9.59 25.91
N GLU A 114 32.68 -9.31 27.21
CA GLU A 114 33.12 -10.29 28.21
C GLU A 114 31.92 -11.14 28.65
N ILE A 115 32.07 -12.47 28.63
CA ILE A 115 31.00 -13.40 29.00
C ILE A 115 31.38 -14.13 30.29
N ALA A 116 30.48 -14.12 31.27
CA ALA A 116 30.61 -14.87 32.51
C ALA A 116 29.44 -15.87 32.66
N THR A 117 29.73 -17.06 33.19
CA THR A 117 28.71 -18.05 33.53
C THR A 117 28.05 -17.70 34.86
N GLU A 118 26.73 -17.83 34.92
CA GLU A 118 25.89 -17.63 36.10
C GLU A 118 25.13 -18.92 36.44
N PRO A 119 24.54 -19.04 37.65
CA PRO A 119 23.75 -20.23 38.02
C PRO A 119 22.63 -20.54 37.01
N ASP A 120 21.99 -19.51 36.46
CA ASP A 120 20.81 -19.62 35.61
C ASP A 120 21.03 -19.09 34.18
N GLY A 121 22.29 -19.00 33.72
CA GLY A 121 22.61 -18.56 32.37
C GLY A 121 23.97 -17.89 32.22
N PHE A 122 24.01 -16.79 31.47
CA PHE A 122 25.21 -16.04 31.16
C PHE A 122 25.00 -14.53 31.36
N ARG A 123 26.08 -13.85 31.73
CA ARG A 123 26.18 -12.40 31.83
C ARG A 123 27.13 -11.86 30.76
N ALA A 124 26.65 -10.90 29.97
CA ALA A 124 27.45 -10.16 29.01
C ALA A 124 27.90 -8.81 29.59
N THR A 125 29.16 -8.45 29.40
CA THR A 125 29.72 -7.18 29.89
C THR A 125 30.46 -6.43 28.80
N PHE A 126 30.16 -5.14 28.65
CA PHE A 126 30.84 -4.26 27.69
C PHE A 126 30.95 -2.82 28.22
N VAL A 127 31.70 -1.98 27.51
CA VAL A 127 31.84 -0.55 27.83
C VAL A 127 31.24 0.30 26.73
N GLY A 128 30.26 1.14 27.07
CA GLY A 128 29.59 2.08 26.15
C GLY A 128 29.48 3.50 26.73
N GLY A 129 28.99 4.45 25.94
CA GLY A 129 28.58 5.76 26.42
C GLY A 129 27.26 5.72 27.21
N GLY A 130 27.11 6.60 28.19
CA GLY A 130 25.94 6.67 29.07
C GLY A 130 24.69 7.30 28.45
N ARG A 131 24.74 7.76 27.19
CA ARG A 131 23.62 8.31 26.41
C ARG A 131 23.46 7.64 25.04
N GLY A 132 23.67 6.32 24.97
CA GLY A 132 23.55 5.55 23.74
C GLY A 132 22.21 4.82 23.61
N ASP A 133 22.05 4.06 22.53
CA ASP A 133 21.01 3.06 22.33
C ASP A 133 21.69 1.72 22.01
N TYR A 134 21.53 0.73 22.87
CA TYR A 134 22.22 -0.54 22.74
C TYR A 134 21.24 -1.68 22.56
N TYR A 135 21.57 -2.59 21.65
CA TYR A 135 20.88 -3.86 21.48
C TYR A 135 21.83 -5.02 21.73
N ALA A 136 21.60 -5.75 22.81
CA ALA A 136 22.30 -6.98 23.14
C ALA A 136 21.41 -8.18 22.78
N VAL A 137 21.97 -9.16 22.09
CA VAL A 137 21.22 -10.29 21.53
C VAL A 137 22.06 -11.57 21.56
N GLY A 138 21.44 -12.65 22.03
CA GLY A 138 22.00 -14.01 21.95
C GLY A 138 21.95 -14.56 20.52
N ALA A 139 22.92 -15.38 20.13
CA ALA A 139 23.07 -15.88 18.76
C ALA A 139 21.81 -16.54 18.18
N GLY A 140 21.04 -17.26 19.02
CA GLY A 140 19.80 -17.92 18.59
C GLY A 140 18.66 -16.96 18.20
N LYS A 141 18.71 -15.69 18.61
CA LYS A 141 17.74 -14.65 18.24
C LYS A 141 18.16 -13.82 17.03
N ILE A 142 19.40 -13.96 16.56
CA ILE A 142 19.87 -13.28 15.35
C ILE A 142 19.16 -13.90 14.14
N ARG A 143 18.27 -13.10 13.53
CA ARG A 143 17.56 -13.51 12.32
C ARG A 143 18.54 -13.63 11.16
N THR A 144 18.35 -14.66 10.35
CA THR A 144 19.04 -14.78 9.06
C THR A 144 18.09 -14.38 7.94
N PRO A 145 18.59 -13.78 6.85
CA PRO A 145 17.75 -13.55 5.69
C PRO A 145 17.24 -14.89 5.16
N GLU A 146 15.96 -14.96 4.84
CA GLU A 146 15.35 -16.17 4.27
C GLU A 146 16.07 -16.61 2.98
N LYS A 147 16.50 -15.64 2.18
CA LYS A 147 17.19 -15.88 0.91
C LYS A 147 18.09 -14.71 0.54
N ILE A 148 19.25 -15.01 -0.03
CA ILE A 148 20.13 -14.04 -0.70
C ILE A 148 20.25 -14.44 -2.16
N THR A 149 19.95 -13.52 -3.07
CA THR A 149 20.05 -13.75 -4.52
C THR A 149 20.76 -12.60 -5.21
N ILE A 150 21.62 -12.93 -6.18
CA ILE A 150 22.17 -11.93 -7.09
C ILE A 150 21.10 -11.61 -8.14
N ARG A 151 20.71 -10.34 -8.23
CA ARG A 151 19.79 -9.87 -9.27
C ARG A 151 20.53 -9.06 -10.32
N ARG A 152 20.29 -9.36 -11.59
CA ARG A 152 20.77 -8.56 -12.73
C ARG A 152 19.64 -7.66 -13.19
N ILE A 153 19.76 -6.38 -12.87
CA ILE A 153 18.74 -5.36 -13.15
C ILE A 153 19.20 -4.53 -14.36
N GLU A 154 18.29 -4.26 -15.30
CA GLU A 154 18.55 -3.26 -16.33
C GLU A 154 18.62 -1.88 -15.69
N ASN A 155 19.65 -1.09 -15.99
CA ASN A 155 19.71 0.28 -15.48
C ASN A 155 18.67 1.16 -16.19
N LEU A 156 17.49 1.31 -15.60
CA LEU A 156 16.39 2.15 -16.09
C LEU A 156 16.66 3.66 -15.94
N ARG A 157 17.70 4.05 -15.18
CA ARG A 157 18.20 5.42 -15.05
C ARG A 157 19.14 5.81 -16.19
N ARG A 158 19.10 5.10 -17.33
CA ARG A 158 19.87 5.45 -18.52
C ARG A 158 19.05 6.40 -19.40
N PRO A 159 19.54 7.61 -19.72
CA PRO A 159 18.75 8.60 -20.46
C PRO A 159 18.55 8.23 -21.95
N ASN A 160 19.32 7.28 -22.48
CA ASN A 160 19.18 6.85 -23.88
C ASN A 160 18.09 5.79 -24.10
N LEU A 161 17.37 5.38 -23.05
CA LEU A 161 16.16 4.57 -23.16
C LEU A 161 15.00 5.41 -23.74
N GLY A 162 13.94 4.76 -24.18
CA GLY A 162 12.74 5.44 -24.69
C GLY A 162 11.61 4.46 -24.95
N ALA A 163 10.38 4.87 -24.65
CA ALA A 163 9.16 4.13 -24.90
C ALA A 163 8.01 5.13 -25.09
N ASP A 164 7.03 4.77 -25.92
CA ASP A 164 5.73 5.45 -26.03
C ASP A 164 4.71 4.74 -25.13
N TYR A 165 4.85 3.42 -24.96
CA TYR A 165 3.97 2.56 -24.16
C TYR A 165 4.75 1.74 -23.13
N LEU A 166 4.49 2.00 -21.86
CA LEU A 166 5.08 1.32 -20.71
C LEU A 166 4.09 0.34 -20.11
N VAL A 167 4.54 -0.90 -19.89
CA VAL A 167 3.83 -1.86 -19.05
C VAL A 167 4.63 -2.05 -17.77
N ILE A 168 3.99 -1.86 -16.62
CA ILE A 168 4.57 -2.11 -15.30
C ILE A 168 3.81 -3.28 -14.69
N ALA A 169 4.52 -4.35 -14.35
CA ALA A 169 3.91 -5.59 -13.88
C ALA A 169 4.87 -6.33 -12.94
N PRO A 170 4.39 -7.26 -12.09
CA PRO A 170 5.24 -8.30 -11.52
C PRO A 170 6.00 -9.04 -12.62
N ARG A 171 7.21 -9.49 -12.31
CA ARG A 171 8.07 -10.13 -13.31
C ARG A 171 7.43 -11.38 -13.93
N ASP A 172 6.70 -12.14 -13.13
CA ASP A 172 5.99 -13.35 -13.56
C ASP A 172 4.78 -13.04 -14.47
N PHE A 173 4.29 -11.80 -14.51
CA PHE A 173 3.20 -11.38 -15.40
C PHE A 173 3.68 -10.83 -16.74
N LEU A 174 4.97 -10.51 -16.88
CA LEU A 174 5.50 -9.92 -18.12
C LEU A 174 5.37 -10.87 -19.33
N GLU A 175 5.43 -12.18 -19.13
CA GLU A 175 5.18 -13.14 -20.21
C GLU A 175 3.71 -13.14 -20.67
N ALA A 176 2.76 -13.02 -19.74
CA ALA A 176 1.34 -12.89 -20.07
C ALA A 176 1.04 -11.56 -20.81
N ALA A 177 1.82 -10.52 -20.53
CA ALA A 177 1.73 -9.22 -21.21
C ALA A 177 2.37 -9.22 -22.62
N ARG A 178 3.24 -10.18 -22.93
CA ARG A 178 4.04 -10.21 -24.17
C ARG A 178 3.22 -10.13 -25.46
N PRO A 179 2.03 -10.76 -25.60
CA PRO A 179 1.17 -10.58 -26.76
C PRO A 179 0.71 -9.13 -26.94
N LEU A 180 0.31 -8.45 -25.85
CA LEU A 180 -0.10 -7.04 -25.91
C LEU A 180 1.07 -6.13 -26.29
N LEU A 181 2.23 -6.33 -25.68
CA LEU A 181 3.45 -5.60 -26.02
C LEU A 181 3.80 -5.74 -27.51
N THR A 182 3.62 -6.95 -28.07
CA THR A 182 3.84 -7.22 -29.50
C THR A 182 2.79 -6.53 -30.37
N HIS A 183 1.52 -6.54 -29.95
CA HIS A 183 0.44 -5.86 -30.65
C HIS A 183 0.70 -4.35 -30.75
N ARG A 184 1.07 -3.70 -29.64
CA ARG A 184 1.43 -2.28 -29.57
C ARG A 184 2.65 -1.93 -30.45
N ARG A 185 3.66 -2.79 -30.51
CA ARG A 185 4.80 -2.62 -31.44
C ARG A 185 4.39 -2.68 -32.91
N ARG A 186 3.43 -3.54 -33.27
CA ARG A 186 2.90 -3.61 -34.65
C ARG A 186 2.12 -2.35 -35.03
N GLN A 187 1.58 -1.64 -34.05
CA GLN A 187 0.95 -0.32 -34.22
C GLN A 187 1.98 0.82 -34.31
N GLY A 188 3.29 0.52 -34.27
CA GLY A 188 4.36 1.49 -34.46
C GLY A 188 4.91 2.12 -33.18
N LEU A 189 4.43 1.70 -32.01
CA LEU A 189 4.88 2.23 -30.72
C LEU A 189 6.23 1.63 -30.29
N ARG A 190 7.05 2.43 -29.61
CA ARG A 190 8.19 1.98 -28.80
C ARG A 190 7.63 1.42 -27.50
N VAL A 191 7.81 0.13 -27.25
CA VAL A 191 7.15 -0.54 -26.12
C VAL A 191 8.16 -1.21 -25.20
N LYS A 192 8.02 -0.97 -23.89
CA LYS A 192 8.84 -1.58 -22.86
C LYS A 192 7.97 -2.16 -21.73
N GLY A 193 8.24 -3.41 -21.38
CA GLY A 193 7.74 -4.02 -20.15
C GLY A 193 8.79 -3.87 -19.06
N VAL A 194 8.35 -3.50 -17.86
CA VAL A 194 9.20 -3.23 -16.70
C VAL A 194 8.66 -4.01 -15.52
N ALA A 195 9.53 -4.75 -14.85
CA ALA A 195 9.17 -5.48 -13.64
C ALA A 195 9.06 -4.48 -12.48
N VAL A 196 7.96 -4.49 -11.72
CA VAL A 196 7.76 -3.58 -10.58
C VAL A 196 8.85 -3.78 -9.52
N GLU A 197 9.35 -5.02 -9.39
CA GLU A 197 10.43 -5.36 -8.48
C GLU A 197 11.76 -4.70 -8.88
N ASP A 198 11.98 -4.44 -10.17
CA ASP A 198 13.16 -3.67 -10.63
C ASP A 198 13.02 -2.19 -10.26
N LEU A 199 11.78 -1.67 -10.17
CA LEU A 199 11.53 -0.30 -9.75
C LEU A 199 11.84 -0.12 -8.26
N TYR A 200 11.44 -1.09 -7.42
CA TYR A 200 11.77 -1.03 -6.00
C TYR A 200 13.29 -0.98 -5.76
N ASP A 201 14.04 -1.88 -6.40
CA ASP A 201 15.49 -1.91 -6.27
C ASP A 201 16.17 -0.60 -6.74
N LEU A 202 15.63 0.05 -7.78
CA LEU A 202 16.24 1.22 -8.40
C LEU A 202 15.77 2.56 -7.85
N PHE A 203 14.57 2.64 -7.28
CA PHE A 203 13.89 3.90 -6.93
C PHE A 203 13.38 3.95 -5.48
N SER A 204 13.44 2.87 -4.71
CA SER A 204 13.08 2.84 -3.27
C SER A 204 14.02 1.97 -2.43
N GLU A 205 15.27 1.80 -2.86
CA GLU A 205 16.30 1.04 -2.12
C GLU A 205 15.88 -0.42 -1.82
N GLY A 206 15.04 -1.00 -2.68
CA GLY A 206 14.51 -2.35 -2.56
C GLY A 206 13.23 -2.46 -1.71
N GLN A 207 12.71 -1.36 -1.19
CA GLN A 207 11.49 -1.36 -0.39
C GLN A 207 10.25 -1.38 -1.26
N PHE A 208 9.22 -2.12 -0.84
CA PHE A 208 7.89 -2.00 -1.42
C PHE A 208 7.37 -0.57 -1.18
N ASP A 209 7.23 0.21 -2.26
CA ASP A 209 6.75 1.58 -2.18
C ASP A 209 6.11 1.98 -3.52
N PRO A 210 4.81 2.40 -3.57
CA PRO A 210 4.23 2.98 -4.78
C PRO A 210 5.03 4.18 -5.31
N GLY A 211 5.70 4.93 -4.43
CA GLY A 211 6.59 6.04 -4.80
C GLY A 211 7.71 5.63 -5.78
N ALA A 212 8.17 4.38 -5.74
CA ALA A 212 9.15 3.86 -6.70
C ALA A 212 8.61 3.88 -8.14
N ILE A 213 7.32 3.58 -8.31
CA ILE A 213 6.64 3.58 -9.62
C ILE A 213 6.55 5.01 -10.15
N ARG A 214 6.09 5.95 -9.31
CA ARG A 214 5.99 7.37 -9.69
C ARG A 214 7.36 7.96 -10.00
N ALA A 215 8.37 7.72 -9.16
CA ALA A 215 9.72 8.22 -9.38
C ALA A 215 10.33 7.67 -10.68
N PHE A 216 10.06 6.41 -11.03
CA PHE A 216 10.44 5.86 -12.32
C PHE A 216 9.74 6.55 -13.49
N LEU A 217 8.42 6.72 -13.40
CA LEU A 217 7.62 7.34 -14.46
C LEU A 217 8.01 8.80 -14.68
N GLN A 218 8.21 9.57 -13.62
CA GLN A 218 8.75 10.92 -13.66
C GLN A 218 10.14 10.95 -14.32
N TYR A 219 11.05 10.08 -13.88
CA TYR A 219 12.39 10.00 -14.46
C TYR A 219 12.34 9.69 -15.96
N ALA A 220 11.50 8.73 -16.38
CA ALA A 220 11.33 8.36 -17.77
C ALA A 220 10.72 9.50 -18.59
N TYR A 221 9.73 10.21 -18.06
CA TYR A 221 9.10 11.36 -18.70
C TYR A 221 10.12 12.49 -18.99
N GLU A 222 10.93 12.83 -18.00
CA GLU A 222 11.88 13.95 -18.08
C GLU A 222 13.19 13.61 -18.82
N ASN A 223 13.70 12.38 -18.70
CA ASN A 223 15.08 12.06 -19.04
C ASN A 223 15.24 11.05 -20.18
N TRP A 224 14.20 10.28 -20.54
CA TRP A 224 14.32 9.34 -21.65
C TRP A 224 14.26 10.06 -23.00
N ARG A 225 14.76 9.38 -24.03
CA ARG A 225 14.79 9.90 -25.39
C ARG A 225 13.38 10.22 -25.88
N SER A 226 13.19 11.48 -26.29
CA SER A 226 11.94 11.99 -26.84
C SER A 226 11.40 11.17 -28.03
N PRO A 227 10.06 11.09 -28.20
CA PRO A 227 9.05 11.66 -27.30
C PRO A 227 9.06 10.99 -25.92
N ALA A 228 8.54 11.66 -24.89
CA ALA A 228 8.34 11.05 -23.58
C ALA A 228 7.32 9.89 -23.69
N PRO A 229 7.27 8.96 -22.72
CA PRO A 229 6.19 7.97 -22.65
C PRO A 229 4.84 8.67 -22.67
N GLU A 230 3.87 8.08 -23.36
CA GLU A 230 2.51 8.63 -23.48
C GLU A 230 1.49 7.73 -22.76
N TYR A 231 1.74 6.41 -22.72
CA TYR A 231 0.83 5.43 -22.15
C TYR A 231 1.52 4.59 -21.07
N VAL A 232 0.85 4.42 -19.94
CA VAL A 232 1.26 3.56 -18.84
C VAL A 232 0.15 2.54 -18.57
N LEU A 233 0.50 1.26 -18.60
CA LEU A 233 -0.39 0.17 -18.22
C LEU A 233 0.17 -0.56 -16.99
N LEU A 234 -0.58 -0.50 -15.89
CA LEU A 234 -0.33 -1.27 -14.68
C LEU A 234 -0.99 -2.65 -14.83
N LEU A 235 -0.22 -3.73 -14.69
CA LEU A 235 -0.73 -5.10 -14.75
C LEU A 235 -0.59 -5.78 -13.40
N GLY A 236 -1.70 -5.86 -12.69
CA GLY A 236 -1.76 -6.49 -11.37
C GLY A 236 -2.83 -5.86 -10.51
N ASP A 237 -3.43 -6.69 -9.67
CA ASP A 237 -4.38 -6.24 -8.67
C ASP A 237 -3.70 -5.42 -7.55
N ALA A 238 -4.50 -4.61 -6.87
CA ALA A 238 -4.10 -3.76 -5.75
C ALA A 238 -5.09 -3.91 -4.58
N THR A 239 -4.63 -3.62 -3.38
CA THR A 239 -5.48 -3.49 -2.19
C THR A 239 -5.19 -2.19 -1.46
N LEU A 240 -6.21 -1.66 -0.77
CA LEU A 240 -6.08 -0.58 0.21
C LEU A 240 -5.28 -1.03 1.45
N ASP A 241 -5.14 -2.34 1.66
CA ASP A 241 -4.56 -2.95 2.84
C ASP A 241 -3.29 -3.74 2.49
N TYR A 242 -2.20 -3.03 2.23
CA TYR A 242 -0.91 -3.63 1.84
C TYR A 242 -0.34 -4.63 2.84
N ARG A 243 -0.71 -4.51 4.12
CA ARG A 243 -0.20 -5.35 5.20
C ARG A 243 -1.17 -6.48 5.58
N ASP A 244 -2.30 -6.59 4.87
CA ASP A 244 -3.37 -7.55 5.15
C ASP A 244 -3.84 -7.50 6.62
N ASN A 245 -3.95 -6.30 7.19
CA ASN A 245 -4.48 -6.09 8.53
C ASN A 245 -5.92 -6.59 8.70
N TYR A 246 -6.70 -6.61 7.61
CA TYR A 246 -8.06 -7.15 7.59
C TYR A 246 -8.11 -8.67 7.39
N GLY A 247 -6.98 -9.34 7.12
CA GLY A 247 -6.90 -10.79 6.95
C GLY A 247 -7.68 -11.32 5.75
N THR A 248 -7.78 -10.52 4.69
CA THR A 248 -8.47 -10.89 3.44
C THR A 248 -7.66 -11.86 2.58
N GLY A 249 -6.33 -11.90 2.79
CA GLY A 249 -5.40 -12.61 1.93
C GLY A 249 -5.27 -12.01 0.52
N LYS A 250 -5.84 -10.81 0.28
CA LYS A 250 -5.75 -10.15 -1.02
C LYS A 250 -4.35 -9.58 -1.23
N GLU A 251 -3.59 -10.20 -2.11
CA GLU A 251 -2.23 -9.75 -2.42
C GLU A 251 -2.23 -8.50 -3.33
N THR A 252 -1.35 -7.56 -3.01
CA THR A 252 -1.01 -6.47 -3.94
C THR A 252 0.03 -6.97 -4.93
N ARG A 253 -0.34 -7.01 -6.22
CA ARG A 253 0.58 -7.34 -7.32
C ARG A 253 1.28 -6.10 -7.85
N VAL A 254 0.54 -5.01 -8.06
CA VAL A 254 1.08 -3.67 -8.33
C VAL A 254 0.33 -2.69 -7.44
N PRO A 255 0.97 -1.96 -6.53
CA PRO A 255 0.27 -1.07 -5.62
C PRO A 255 -0.53 0.01 -6.35
N ALA A 256 -1.61 0.49 -5.73
CA ALA A 256 -2.32 1.70 -6.14
C ALA A 256 -2.03 2.77 -5.11
N HIS A 257 -1.53 3.95 -5.49
CA HIS A 257 -1.27 4.98 -4.51
C HIS A 257 -2.56 5.33 -3.74
N LEU A 258 -2.44 5.60 -2.44
CA LEU A 258 -3.59 5.90 -1.59
C LEU A 258 -3.63 7.39 -1.31
N THR A 259 -4.61 8.06 -1.90
CA THR A 259 -4.85 9.50 -1.68
C THR A 259 -5.97 9.67 -0.68
N PHE A 260 -5.81 10.63 0.24
CA PHE A 260 -6.87 10.96 1.18
C PHE A 260 -7.93 11.84 0.50
N SER A 261 -9.19 11.47 0.64
CA SER A 261 -10.37 12.20 0.21
C SER A 261 -11.26 12.47 1.42
N ASP A 262 -11.74 13.71 1.56
CA ASP A 262 -12.62 14.11 2.67
C ASP A 262 -13.90 13.28 2.76
N LEU A 263 -14.38 12.78 1.61
CA LEU A 263 -15.63 12.02 1.54
C LEU A 263 -15.45 10.54 1.90
N SER A 264 -14.28 9.95 1.64
CA SER A 264 -14.11 8.49 1.63
C SER A 264 -12.84 8.00 2.32
N GLY A 265 -12.07 8.89 2.95
CA GLY A 265 -10.78 8.56 3.54
C GLY A 265 -9.76 8.19 2.46
N LEU A 266 -8.95 7.15 2.69
CA LEU A 266 -7.96 6.69 1.72
C LEU A 266 -8.64 5.99 0.53
N ILE A 267 -8.41 6.50 -0.67
CA ILE A 267 -8.90 5.95 -1.93
C ILE A 267 -7.74 5.55 -2.85
N PRO A 268 -7.88 4.52 -3.69
CA PRO A 268 -6.87 4.19 -4.69
C PRO A 268 -6.85 5.27 -5.79
N ASP A 269 -5.67 5.76 -6.12
CA ASP A 269 -5.43 6.78 -7.14
C ASP A 269 -4.24 6.38 -8.03
N ASP A 270 -4.55 5.89 -9.24
CA ASP A 270 -3.52 5.59 -10.24
C ASP A 270 -3.11 6.84 -11.05
N ASN A 271 -3.90 7.93 -11.06
CA ASN A 271 -3.54 9.18 -11.76
C ASN A 271 -2.33 9.84 -11.11
N TRP A 272 -2.19 9.72 -9.79
CA TRP A 272 -1.02 10.18 -9.05
C TRP A 272 0.32 9.68 -9.63
N TYR A 273 0.36 8.47 -10.21
CA TYR A 273 1.56 7.91 -10.82
C TYR A 273 2.04 8.68 -12.06
N VAL A 274 1.12 9.35 -12.74
CA VAL A 274 1.34 9.98 -14.05
C VAL A 274 1.17 11.50 -14.04
N SER A 275 0.79 12.09 -12.91
CA SER A 275 0.93 13.53 -12.64
C SER A 275 2.34 13.82 -12.13
N VAL A 276 3.24 14.07 -13.09
CA VAL A 276 4.70 14.12 -12.88
C VAL A 276 5.34 15.44 -13.33
N ASP A 277 4.63 16.29 -14.06
CA ASP A 277 5.03 17.65 -14.43
C ASP A 277 4.07 18.66 -13.79
N GLY A 278 4.62 19.75 -13.26
CA GLY A 278 3.85 20.72 -12.49
C GLY A 278 3.47 20.30 -11.06
N ASP A 279 2.82 21.22 -10.35
CA ASP A 279 2.28 21.02 -8.99
C ASP A 279 0.74 20.98 -9.08
N ASP A 280 0.23 19.96 -9.78
CA ASP A 280 -1.19 19.72 -9.97
C ASP A 280 -1.53 18.21 -10.07
N PHE A 281 -2.80 17.91 -10.28
CA PHE A 281 -3.33 16.54 -10.39
C PHE A 281 -3.67 16.15 -11.84
N LEU A 282 -3.15 16.88 -12.83
CA LEU A 282 -3.38 16.59 -14.23
C LEU A 282 -2.43 15.46 -14.68
N PRO A 283 -2.94 14.38 -15.31
CA PRO A 283 -2.07 13.33 -15.83
C PRO A 283 -1.25 13.80 -17.05
N ASP A 284 0.07 13.63 -17.01
CA ASP A 284 0.99 13.86 -18.14
C ASP A 284 1.12 12.64 -19.06
N MET A 285 0.67 11.49 -18.58
CA MET A 285 0.60 10.23 -19.32
C MET A 285 -0.78 9.59 -19.13
N LYS A 286 -1.24 8.83 -20.12
CA LYS A 286 -2.50 8.08 -20.06
C LYS A 286 -2.26 6.79 -19.27
N VAL A 287 -2.78 6.73 -18.06
CA VAL A 287 -2.70 5.54 -17.20
C VAL A 287 -3.93 4.65 -17.37
N GLY A 288 -3.71 3.35 -17.31
CA GLY A 288 -4.76 2.35 -17.15
C GLY A 288 -4.25 1.17 -16.35
N ARG A 289 -5.18 0.36 -15.83
CA ARG A 289 -4.85 -0.85 -15.08
C ARG A 289 -5.63 -2.05 -15.62
N ILE A 290 -4.95 -3.18 -15.79
CA ILE A 290 -5.60 -4.49 -15.82
C ILE A 290 -5.40 -5.10 -14.45
N SER A 291 -6.49 -5.21 -13.69
CA SER A 291 -6.47 -5.88 -12.40
C SER A 291 -6.53 -7.40 -12.59
N GLY A 292 -5.62 -8.12 -11.92
CA GLY A 292 -5.54 -9.57 -11.97
C GLY A 292 -4.56 -10.11 -10.93
N GLY A 293 -4.97 -11.16 -10.21
CA GLY A 293 -4.16 -11.82 -9.18
C GLY A 293 -3.17 -12.85 -9.73
N ASP A 294 -3.35 -13.27 -10.99
CA ASP A 294 -2.56 -14.32 -11.64
C ASP A 294 -2.36 -14.06 -13.15
N ALA A 295 -1.41 -14.78 -13.74
CA ALA A 295 -1.01 -14.62 -15.13
C ALA A 295 -2.11 -15.00 -16.15
N GLU A 296 -3.01 -15.95 -15.83
CA GLU A 296 -4.07 -16.36 -16.75
C GLU A 296 -5.21 -15.33 -16.79
N THR A 297 -5.52 -14.72 -15.65
CA THR A 297 -6.44 -13.57 -15.57
C THR A 297 -5.92 -12.42 -16.44
N ILE A 298 -4.63 -12.07 -16.32
CA ILE A 298 -3.99 -11.05 -17.18
C ILE A 298 -4.05 -11.46 -18.66
N ALA A 299 -3.70 -12.71 -18.99
CA ALA A 299 -3.73 -13.21 -20.36
C ALA A 299 -5.13 -13.17 -20.97
N THR A 300 -6.18 -13.42 -20.19
CA THR A 300 -7.58 -13.35 -20.62
C THR A 300 -7.95 -11.93 -21.04
N VAL A 301 -7.62 -10.91 -20.24
CA VAL A 301 -7.91 -9.52 -20.59
C VAL A 301 -7.08 -9.07 -21.80
N VAL A 302 -5.80 -9.44 -21.85
CA VAL A 302 -4.93 -9.18 -23.01
C VAL A 302 -5.52 -9.75 -24.31
N ARG A 303 -6.04 -10.99 -24.28
CA ARG A 303 -6.71 -11.60 -25.44
C ARG A 303 -7.96 -10.82 -25.85
N LYS A 304 -8.77 -10.35 -24.89
CA LYS A 304 -9.96 -9.52 -25.17
C LYS A 304 -9.58 -8.21 -25.86
N ILE A 305 -8.56 -7.50 -25.36
CA ILE A 305 -8.08 -6.23 -25.95
C ILE A 305 -7.62 -6.46 -27.39
N ILE A 306 -6.73 -7.44 -27.62
CA ILE A 306 -6.20 -7.72 -28.96
C ILE A 306 -7.32 -8.11 -29.91
N ARG A 307 -8.27 -8.93 -29.47
CA ARG A 307 -9.42 -9.34 -30.27
C ARG A 307 -10.26 -8.13 -30.68
N TYR A 308 -10.64 -7.29 -29.71
CA TYR A 308 -11.42 -6.08 -29.96
C TYR A 308 -10.75 -5.17 -30.99
N GLU A 309 -9.44 -4.92 -30.84
CA GLU A 309 -8.70 -4.05 -31.76
C GLU A 309 -8.45 -4.67 -33.14
N SER A 310 -8.47 -6.00 -33.25
CA SER A 310 -8.25 -6.71 -34.52
C SER A 310 -9.53 -6.92 -35.33
N GLU A 311 -10.69 -6.99 -34.68
CA GLU A 311 -11.99 -7.19 -35.33
C GLU A 311 -12.58 -5.88 -35.89
N GLY A 312 -12.16 -4.72 -35.37
CA GLY A 312 -12.61 -3.39 -35.81
C GLY A 312 -13.99 -3.02 -35.25
N ALA A 313 -14.35 -1.74 -35.36
CA ALA A 313 -15.65 -1.24 -34.87
C ALA A 313 -16.81 -1.78 -35.73
N PRO A 314 -17.95 -2.16 -35.12
CA PRO A 314 -19.11 -2.62 -35.88
C PRO A 314 -19.75 -1.47 -36.66
N THR A 315 -20.35 -1.76 -37.82
CA THR A 315 -21.06 -0.76 -38.64
C THR A 315 -22.30 -0.17 -37.97
N ARG A 316 -22.89 -0.93 -37.04
CA ARG A 316 -23.89 -0.44 -36.07
C ARG A 316 -23.52 -0.97 -34.70
N ALA A 317 -23.52 -0.08 -33.72
CA ALA A 317 -23.15 -0.41 -32.35
C ALA A 317 -24.39 -0.35 -31.47
N HIS A 318 -24.53 -1.26 -30.52
CA HIS A 318 -25.55 -1.18 -29.49
C HIS A 318 -25.00 -0.46 -28.26
N ALA A 319 -25.74 0.50 -27.72
CA ALA A 319 -25.43 1.16 -26.45
C ALA A 319 -26.54 0.90 -25.44
N LEU A 320 -26.15 0.42 -24.26
CA LEU A 320 -27.01 0.20 -23.11
C LEU A 320 -26.82 1.35 -22.11
N PHE A 321 -27.90 2.01 -21.73
CA PHE A 321 -27.95 2.96 -20.62
C PHE A 321 -28.79 2.39 -19.50
N ALA A 322 -28.19 2.24 -18.32
CA ALA A 322 -28.86 1.80 -17.12
C ALA A 322 -28.81 2.92 -16.07
N ALA A 323 -29.94 3.19 -15.40
CA ALA A 323 -30.01 4.25 -14.41
C ALA A 323 -30.75 3.81 -13.15
N ASP A 324 -30.23 4.22 -12.00
CA ASP A 324 -30.91 4.13 -10.72
C ASP A 324 -32.05 5.16 -10.62
N ASN A 325 -32.99 4.99 -9.69
CA ASN A 325 -34.18 5.85 -9.55
C ASN A 325 -34.21 6.66 -8.24
N ASN A 326 -33.13 6.63 -7.45
CA ASN A 326 -33.05 7.42 -6.22
C ASN A 326 -33.06 8.94 -6.49
N GLU A 327 -32.48 9.37 -7.62
CA GLU A 327 -32.43 10.76 -8.04
C GLU A 327 -32.77 10.89 -9.53
N PRO A 328 -33.67 11.82 -9.94
CA PRO A 328 -34.03 12.00 -11.34
C PRO A 328 -32.83 12.32 -12.26
N VAL A 329 -31.79 12.92 -11.70
CA VAL A 329 -30.59 13.35 -12.44
C VAL A 329 -29.88 12.19 -13.15
N PHE A 330 -29.97 10.96 -12.63
CA PHE A 330 -29.33 9.80 -13.25
C PHE A 330 -29.92 9.49 -14.64
N GLU A 331 -31.24 9.52 -14.77
CA GLU A 331 -31.91 9.34 -16.05
C GLU A 331 -31.73 10.56 -16.96
N GLU A 332 -31.79 11.77 -16.40
CA GLU A 332 -31.59 13.02 -17.15
C GLU A 332 -30.20 13.06 -17.80
N ASP A 333 -29.14 12.72 -17.06
CA ASP A 333 -27.77 12.62 -17.58
C ASP A 333 -27.64 11.54 -18.66
N SER A 334 -28.31 10.39 -18.47
CA SER A 334 -28.35 9.34 -19.48
C SER A 334 -28.99 9.83 -20.80
N GLU A 335 -30.12 10.54 -20.74
CA GLU A 335 -30.75 11.09 -21.96
C GLU A 335 -29.90 12.16 -22.65
N VAL A 336 -29.19 12.99 -21.88
CA VAL A 336 -28.22 13.96 -22.43
C VAL A 336 -27.12 13.23 -23.20
N LEU A 337 -26.53 12.19 -22.63
CA LEU A 337 -25.47 11.39 -23.27
C LEU A 337 -26.00 10.63 -24.51
N ILE A 338 -27.22 10.09 -24.45
CA ILE A 338 -27.87 9.45 -25.60
C ILE A 338 -28.01 10.44 -26.77
N GLY A 339 -28.38 11.70 -26.49
CA GLY A 339 -28.46 12.76 -27.49
C GLY A 339 -27.15 13.10 -28.18
N MET A 340 -26.01 12.75 -27.58
CA MET A 340 -24.67 12.95 -28.15
C MET A 340 -24.18 11.77 -29.01
N LEU A 341 -24.87 10.63 -28.99
CA LEU A 341 -24.44 9.45 -29.72
C LEU A 341 -24.59 9.62 -31.24
N PRO A 342 -23.62 9.11 -32.04
CA PRO A 342 -23.77 9.06 -33.49
C PRO A 342 -25.01 8.25 -33.92
N PRO A 343 -25.67 8.57 -35.05
CA PRO A 343 -26.84 7.83 -35.54
C PRO A 343 -26.61 6.34 -35.84
N SER A 344 -25.35 5.89 -35.87
CA SER A 344 -24.99 4.48 -36.01
C SER A 344 -25.17 3.66 -34.73
N TYR A 345 -25.52 4.31 -33.61
CA TYR A 345 -25.80 3.64 -32.34
C TYR A 345 -27.29 3.34 -32.20
N GLU A 346 -27.61 2.08 -31.91
CA GLU A 346 -28.93 1.65 -31.46
C GLU A 346 -28.91 1.63 -29.93
N VAL A 347 -29.91 2.24 -29.29
CA VAL A 347 -29.91 2.51 -27.84
C VAL A 347 -30.98 1.69 -27.14
N SER A 348 -30.59 0.98 -26.07
CA SER A 348 -31.48 0.39 -25.07
C SER A 348 -31.38 1.14 -23.75
N ARG A 349 -32.51 1.28 -23.07
CA ARG A 349 -32.63 1.90 -21.75
C ARG A 349 -33.13 0.84 -20.77
N VAL A 350 -32.51 0.81 -19.59
CA VAL A 350 -33.00 0.06 -18.43
C VAL A 350 -32.98 1.03 -17.24
N TYR A 351 -34.03 1.81 -17.10
CA TYR A 351 -34.16 2.79 -16.01
C TYR A 351 -34.99 2.19 -14.90
N LEU A 352 -34.46 2.16 -13.68
CA LEU A 352 -35.10 1.47 -12.57
C LEU A 352 -36.49 2.07 -12.24
N SER A 353 -36.78 3.31 -12.65
CA SER A 353 -38.12 3.91 -12.52
C SER A 353 -39.20 3.24 -13.36
N ASP A 354 -38.84 2.57 -14.46
CA ASP A 354 -39.76 1.82 -15.32
C ASP A 354 -40.10 0.43 -14.77
N TYR A 355 -39.43 0.00 -13.70
CA TYR A 355 -39.54 -1.34 -13.13
C TYR A 355 -40.19 -1.28 -11.74
N SER A 356 -41.15 -2.17 -11.50
CA SER A 356 -41.69 -2.41 -10.15
C SER A 356 -40.88 -3.43 -9.35
N ASP A 357 -39.94 -4.12 -9.99
CA ASP A 357 -39.11 -5.20 -9.43
C ASP A 357 -37.65 -5.03 -9.91
N ILE A 358 -36.71 -4.96 -8.97
CA ILE A 358 -35.29 -4.73 -9.25
C ILE A 358 -34.61 -5.94 -9.91
N ASP A 359 -35.09 -7.15 -9.64
CA ASP A 359 -34.52 -8.35 -10.24
C ASP A 359 -34.82 -8.38 -11.75
N ALA A 360 -36.00 -7.92 -12.16
CA ALA A 360 -36.36 -7.78 -13.57
C ALA A 360 -35.50 -6.74 -14.30
N ALA A 361 -35.19 -5.61 -13.66
CA ALA A 361 -34.26 -4.63 -14.22
C ALA A 361 -32.85 -5.22 -14.36
N THR A 362 -32.41 -5.98 -13.36
CA THR A 362 -31.11 -6.67 -13.37
C THR A 362 -31.02 -7.67 -14.52
N ASP A 363 -32.05 -8.49 -14.71
CA ASP A 363 -32.11 -9.47 -15.81
C ASP A 363 -32.08 -8.80 -17.19
N ASP A 364 -32.75 -7.66 -17.36
CA ASP A 364 -32.74 -6.90 -18.62
C ASP A 364 -31.37 -6.26 -18.89
N VAL A 365 -30.68 -5.73 -17.86
CA VAL A 365 -29.29 -5.26 -18.00
C VAL A 365 -28.37 -6.40 -18.45
N LEU A 366 -28.42 -7.54 -17.76
CA LEU A 366 -27.58 -8.71 -18.08
C LEU A 366 -27.88 -9.24 -19.48
N SER A 367 -29.16 -9.35 -19.84
CA SER A 367 -29.60 -9.81 -21.17
C SER A 367 -29.11 -8.88 -22.28
N ALA A 368 -29.13 -7.57 -22.05
CA ALA A 368 -28.62 -6.59 -23.01
C ALA A 368 -27.09 -6.66 -23.17
N ILE A 369 -26.35 -6.91 -22.09
CA ILE A 369 -24.89 -7.14 -22.14
C ILE A 369 -24.58 -8.44 -22.91
N ASP A 370 -25.27 -9.54 -22.59
CA ASP A 370 -25.08 -10.85 -23.23
C ASP A 370 -25.45 -10.86 -24.72
N ALA A 371 -26.45 -10.06 -25.11
CA ALA A 371 -26.82 -9.85 -26.51
C ALA A 371 -25.76 -9.06 -27.31
N GLY A 372 -24.82 -8.41 -26.62
CA GLY A 372 -23.69 -7.68 -27.21
C GLY A 372 -23.88 -6.17 -27.20
N ALA A 373 -23.63 -5.55 -26.04
CA ALA A 373 -23.50 -4.10 -25.92
C ALA A 373 -22.06 -3.65 -26.25
N PHE A 374 -21.90 -2.72 -27.20
CA PHE A 374 -20.60 -2.11 -27.52
C PHE A 374 -20.21 -1.05 -26.49
N LEU A 375 -21.21 -0.37 -25.93
CA LEU A 375 -21.08 0.62 -24.88
C LEU A 375 -22.14 0.34 -23.82
N THR A 376 -21.73 0.32 -22.55
CA THR A 376 -22.65 0.26 -21.41
C THR A 376 -22.33 1.43 -20.49
N ILE A 377 -23.35 2.20 -20.15
CA ILE A 377 -23.26 3.33 -19.22
C ILE A 377 -24.22 3.06 -18.08
N TYR A 378 -23.73 3.22 -16.86
CA TYR A 378 -24.53 3.18 -15.65
C TYR A 378 -24.43 4.53 -14.92
N THR A 379 -25.57 5.07 -14.51
CA THR A 379 -25.67 6.28 -13.70
C THR A 379 -26.49 5.99 -12.45
N GLY A 380 -25.88 6.09 -11.28
CA GLY A 380 -26.54 5.75 -10.02
C GLY A 380 -25.56 5.48 -8.89
N HIS A 381 -26.05 4.90 -7.81
CA HIS A 381 -25.22 4.51 -6.68
C HIS A 381 -24.43 3.23 -6.96
N GLY A 382 -23.20 3.16 -6.45
CA GLY A 382 -22.36 1.97 -6.51
C GLY A 382 -21.90 1.56 -5.12
N ASN A 383 -21.62 0.27 -4.93
CA ASN A 383 -20.89 -0.23 -3.77
C ASN A 383 -19.80 -1.22 -4.21
N ILE A 384 -18.94 -1.63 -3.26
CA ILE A 384 -17.79 -2.50 -3.53
C ILE A 384 -18.15 -4.01 -3.34
N THR A 385 -19.34 -4.32 -2.83
CA THR A 385 -19.70 -5.65 -2.28
C THR A 385 -20.97 -6.29 -2.84
N ARG A 386 -21.66 -5.67 -3.81
CA ARG A 386 -22.86 -6.21 -4.46
C ARG A 386 -22.82 -6.02 -5.96
#